data_AF-A0A4S4ED55-F1
#
_entry.id   AF-A0A4S4ED55-F1
#
_cell.length_a   1.000
_cell.length_b   1.000
_cell.length_c   1.000
_cell.angle_alpha   90.00
_cell.angle_beta   90.00
_cell.angle_gamma   90.00
#
_symmetry.space_group_name_H-M   'P 1'
#
loop_
_entity.id
_entity.type
_entity.pdbx_description
1 polymer ?
#
loop_
_entity_poly.entity_id
_entity_poly.type
_entity_poly.pdbx_seq_one_letter_code
_entity_poly.pdbx_strand_id
1 'polypeptide(L)'
;MDGAGVDDKTSLFQSMTFSDGVQEPCIWSSPGGIHKINIGKRIFCNRSLNMTSIVAVGFDMDYTLAQYKPETFESLAYEGTIRKLVYDLGYPPKLSVVLAWTFDWKYMVRGLVLDKKRGNILKMDRHKYVKVAYHGFRELSKEDKVATYGSTLIRDAFDEPDYALIDTLFSLAEAYLFAQLVDFKDNNPGKIPGDAGYSRMYKDVRAAVDLCHRDGTLKQMVAKDPKRYVMLMISNYCGQEI
;
A
#
# COMPACT_ATOMS: atom_id res chain seq x y z
N MET A 1 -7.61 -0.72 -78.26
CA MET A 1 -6.49 -0.03 -78.94
C MET A 1 -5.58 0.49 -77.86
N ASP A 2 -4.40 -0.10 -77.81
CA ASP A 2 -3.32 0.16 -76.87
C ASP A 2 -2.75 1.58 -76.98
N GLY A 3 -2.08 2.01 -75.91
CA GLY A 3 -0.75 2.62 -76.07
C GLY A 3 -0.48 3.97 -75.41
N ALA A 4 0.49 3.94 -74.48
CA ALA A 4 1.50 4.96 -74.15
C ALA A 4 1.04 6.30 -73.51
N GLY A 5 1.78 6.96 -72.61
CA GLY A 5 3.12 6.76 -72.04
C GLY A 5 3.46 7.96 -71.12
N VAL A 6 3.97 7.66 -69.92
CA VAL A 6 5.21 8.15 -69.26
C VAL A 6 5.65 9.64 -69.32
N ASP A 7 6.03 10.14 -68.12
CA ASP A 7 6.97 11.24 -67.74
C ASP A 7 6.54 12.73 -67.88
N ASP A 8 6.98 13.71 -67.09
CA ASP A 8 7.76 13.88 -65.84
C ASP A 8 7.71 15.42 -65.53
N LYS A 9 8.16 15.82 -64.34
CA LYS A 9 8.66 17.17 -63.93
C LYS A 9 7.72 18.11 -63.17
N THR A 10 7.85 18.04 -61.85
CA THR A 10 8.43 19.08 -60.99
C THR A 10 8.38 20.52 -61.53
N SER A 11 7.56 21.37 -60.90
CA SER A 11 7.81 22.81 -60.87
C SER A 11 7.82 23.31 -59.43
N LEU A 12 8.96 23.90 -59.09
CA LEU A 12 9.20 24.72 -57.91
C LEU A 12 8.19 25.88 -57.87
N PHE A 13 7.53 26.07 -56.74
CA PHE A 13 7.01 27.40 -56.38
C PHE A 13 7.64 27.84 -55.06
N GLN A 14 8.54 28.81 -55.21
CA GLN A 14 9.21 29.51 -54.15
C GLN A 14 8.30 30.63 -53.64
N SER A 15 8.02 30.57 -52.33
CA SER A 15 7.73 31.64 -51.37
C SER A 15 7.14 32.97 -51.85
N MET A 16 5.98 33.32 -51.30
CA MET A 16 5.72 34.69 -50.83
C MET A 16 5.12 34.63 -49.42
N THR A 17 5.80 35.30 -48.49
CA THR A 17 5.42 35.49 -47.10
C THR A 17 4.39 36.61 -46.96
N PHE A 18 3.39 36.43 -46.11
CA PHE A 18 2.82 37.53 -45.35
C PHE A 18 2.46 37.04 -43.94
N SER A 19 2.90 37.83 -42.97
CA SER A 19 2.78 37.63 -41.53
C SER A 19 1.36 37.91 -41.06
N ASP A 20 0.80 37.00 -40.25
CA ASP A 20 -0.11 37.37 -39.18
C ASP A 20 0.15 36.49 -37.96
N GLY A 21 0.42 37.16 -36.84
CA GLY A 21 0.75 36.56 -35.57
C GLY A 21 -0.46 35.86 -34.97
N VAL A 22 -0.51 34.54 -35.13
CA VAL A 22 -1.28 33.65 -34.26
C VAL A 22 -0.28 32.79 -33.52
N GLN A 23 -0.08 33.07 -32.25
CA GLN A 23 0.70 32.21 -31.36
C GLN A 23 -0.10 30.91 -31.23
N GLU A 24 0.29 29.88 -32.00
CA GLU A 24 -0.30 28.55 -31.86
C GLU A 24 -0.20 28.12 -30.40
N PRO A 25 -1.28 27.60 -29.79
CA PRO A 25 -1.20 27.05 -28.46
C PRO A 25 -0.18 25.92 -28.51
N CYS A 26 0.94 26.12 -27.80
CA CYS A 26 1.98 25.12 -27.71
C CYS A 26 1.41 23.92 -26.95
N ILE A 27 0.84 22.97 -27.70
CA ILE A 27 0.48 21.66 -27.19
C ILE A 27 1.82 20.99 -26.90
N TRP A 28 2.18 20.86 -25.62
CA TRP A 28 3.38 20.19 -25.12
C TRP A 28 3.39 18.67 -25.37
N SER A 29 2.65 18.19 -26.37
CA SER A 29 2.90 16.90 -26.98
C SER A 29 4.15 17.06 -27.84
N SER A 30 5.30 16.61 -27.37
CA SER A 30 6.52 16.62 -28.18
C SER A 30 6.23 16.09 -29.60
N PRO A 31 6.64 16.80 -30.68
CA PRO A 31 6.39 16.36 -32.07
C PRO A 31 7.18 15.10 -32.47
N GLY A 32 7.95 14.51 -31.57
CA GLY A 32 8.68 13.26 -31.78
C GLY A 32 7.85 12.09 -31.28
N GLY A 33 7.71 11.06 -32.11
CA GLY A 33 6.81 9.91 -31.92
C GLY A 33 6.72 9.37 -30.50
N ILE A 34 5.52 8.89 -30.15
CA ILE A 34 5.14 8.30 -28.86
C ILE A 34 6.21 7.31 -28.41
N HIS A 35 7.19 7.78 -27.64
CA HIS A 35 8.11 6.90 -26.96
C HIS A 35 7.25 6.17 -25.94
N LYS A 36 7.09 4.86 -26.13
CA LYS A 36 6.27 4.03 -25.25
C LYS A 36 6.98 3.95 -23.90
N ILE A 37 6.69 4.89 -23.01
CA ILE A 37 7.19 4.90 -21.63
C ILE A 37 6.74 3.58 -20.99
N ASN A 38 7.70 2.83 -20.43
CA ASN A 38 7.41 1.61 -19.68
C ASN A 38 6.39 1.92 -18.57
N ILE A 39 5.41 1.04 -18.34
CA ILE A 39 4.33 1.30 -17.39
C ILE A 39 4.85 1.63 -15.97
N GLY A 40 5.96 1.02 -15.55
CA GLY A 40 6.61 1.30 -14.25
C GLY A 40 7.31 2.67 -14.17
N LYS A 41 7.41 3.40 -15.27
CA LYS A 41 7.97 4.76 -15.34
C LYS A 41 6.91 5.83 -15.64
N ARG A 42 5.62 5.45 -15.70
CA ARG A 42 4.53 6.39 -15.98
C ARG A 42 4.03 7.06 -14.70
N ILE A 43 3.56 8.29 -14.85
CA ILE A 43 2.81 9.02 -13.82
C ILE A 43 1.33 8.95 -14.21
N PHE A 44 0.48 8.48 -13.30
CA PHE A 44 -0.97 8.40 -13.51
C PHE A 44 -1.66 9.64 -12.94
N CYS A 45 -2.56 10.24 -13.72
CA CYS A 45 -3.26 11.47 -13.35
C CYS A 45 -4.74 11.20 -13.06
N ASN A 46 -5.16 11.36 -11.81
CA ASN A 46 -6.58 11.32 -11.45
C ASN A 46 -7.29 12.67 -11.68
N ARG A 47 -6.55 13.78 -11.55
CA ARG A 47 -7.00 15.15 -11.79
C ARG A 47 -5.92 15.89 -12.57
N SER A 48 -6.31 16.84 -13.40
CA SER A 48 -5.37 17.69 -14.13
C SER A 48 -4.53 18.51 -13.15
N LEU A 49 -3.22 18.54 -13.35
CA LEU A 49 -2.26 19.29 -12.54
C LEU A 49 -1.32 20.05 -13.48
N ASN A 50 -1.24 21.37 -13.32
CA ASN A 50 -0.29 22.20 -14.05
C ASN A 50 1.05 22.23 -13.31
N MET A 51 2.04 21.52 -13.82
CA MET A 51 3.37 21.46 -13.19
C MET A 51 4.10 22.81 -13.22
N THR A 52 3.81 23.68 -14.19
CA THR A 52 4.44 25.00 -14.30
C THR A 52 4.10 25.92 -13.14
N SER A 53 2.93 25.75 -12.51
CA SER A 53 2.51 26.55 -11.34
C SER A 53 3.07 26.02 -10.02
N ILE A 54 3.77 24.89 -10.00
CA ILE A 54 4.30 24.29 -8.78
C ILE A 54 5.69 24.88 -8.48
N VAL A 55 5.78 25.64 -7.37
CA VAL A 55 7.03 26.30 -6.95
C VAL A 55 7.84 25.50 -5.92
N ALA A 56 7.21 24.49 -5.30
CA ALA A 56 7.85 23.63 -4.30
C ALA A 56 7.27 22.22 -4.35
N VAL A 57 8.11 21.23 -4.07
CA VAL A 57 7.73 19.81 -3.96
C VAL A 57 8.21 19.29 -2.62
N GLY A 58 7.26 18.89 -1.77
CA GLY A 58 7.55 18.22 -0.51
C GLY A 58 7.61 16.70 -0.72
N PHE A 59 8.59 16.05 -0.09
CA PHE A 59 8.71 14.59 -0.08
C PHE A 59 8.54 14.08 1.35
N ASP A 60 7.69 13.07 1.50
CA ASP A 60 7.77 12.19 2.66
C ASP A 60 9.02 11.29 2.54
N MET A 61 9.52 10.78 3.66
CA MET A 61 10.71 9.95 3.69
C MET A 61 10.36 8.47 3.53
N ASP A 62 9.64 7.92 4.49
CA ASP A 62 9.40 6.48 4.62
C ASP A 62 8.43 5.98 3.55
N TYR A 63 8.80 4.92 2.82
CA TYR A 63 8.05 4.39 1.68
C TYR A 63 7.77 5.39 0.54
N THR A 64 8.41 6.56 0.56
CA THR A 64 8.42 7.53 -0.54
C THR A 64 9.82 7.64 -1.13
N LEU A 65 10.76 8.23 -0.38
CA LEU A 65 12.18 8.27 -0.76
C LEU A 65 12.93 7.01 -0.31
N ALA A 66 12.73 6.61 0.94
CA ALA A 66 13.29 5.40 1.53
C ALA A 66 12.30 4.23 1.34
N GLN A 67 12.48 3.51 0.23
CA GLN A 67 11.67 2.32 -0.03
C GLN A 67 12.21 1.14 0.78
N TYR A 68 11.43 0.65 1.74
CA TYR A 68 11.84 -0.51 2.53
C TYR A 68 11.62 -1.82 1.78
N LYS A 69 12.44 -2.82 2.11
CA LYS A 69 12.30 -4.21 1.71
C LYS A 69 11.30 -4.89 2.66
N PRO A 70 10.10 -5.28 2.21
CA PRO A 70 9.08 -5.87 3.08
C PRO A 70 9.59 -7.11 3.82
N GLU A 71 10.37 -7.96 3.14
CA GLU A 71 10.87 -9.21 3.68
C GLU A 71 11.78 -9.07 4.91
N THR A 72 12.44 -7.92 5.07
CA THR A 72 13.33 -7.66 6.20
C THR A 72 12.76 -6.62 7.16
N PHE A 73 12.25 -5.50 6.64
CA PHE A 73 11.81 -4.38 7.49
C PHE A 73 10.49 -4.68 8.19
N GLU A 74 9.49 -5.19 7.47
CA GLU A 74 8.19 -5.50 8.08
C GLU A 74 8.31 -6.69 9.04
N SER A 75 9.15 -7.68 8.71
CA SER A 75 9.52 -8.79 9.61
C SER A 75 10.15 -8.28 10.92
N LEU A 76 11.07 -7.32 10.82
CA LEU A 76 11.68 -6.70 12.00
C LEU A 76 10.64 -5.97 12.86
N ALA A 77 9.73 -5.22 12.24
CA ALA A 77 8.66 -4.52 12.94
C ALA A 77 7.68 -5.48 13.61
N TYR A 78 7.33 -6.57 12.92
CA TYR A 78 6.49 -7.64 13.45
C TYR A 78 7.13 -8.31 14.68
N GLU A 79 8.39 -8.74 14.57
CA GLU A 79 9.11 -9.36 15.70
C GLU A 79 9.23 -8.41 16.89
N GLY A 80 9.54 -7.14 16.64
CA GLY A 80 9.59 -6.10 17.65
C GLY A 80 8.24 -5.92 18.35
N THR A 81 7.15 -5.87 17.57
CA THR A 81 5.78 -5.74 18.08
C THR A 81 5.40 -6.92 18.96
N ILE A 82 5.69 -8.16 18.56
CA ILE A 82 5.42 -9.34 19.39
C ILE A 82 6.16 -9.25 20.72
N ARG A 83 7.45 -8.87 20.70
CA ARG A 83 8.23 -8.72 21.93
C ARG A 83 7.60 -7.68 22.86
N LYS A 84 7.16 -6.54 22.32
CA LYS A 84 6.45 -5.50 23.11
C LYS A 84 5.13 -6.00 23.68
N LEU A 85 4.36 -6.75 22.90
CA LEU A 85 3.11 -7.33 23.35
C LEU A 85 3.31 -8.29 24.54
N VAL A 86 4.33 -9.15 24.46
CA VAL A 86 4.63 -10.15 25.50
C VAL A 86 5.29 -9.51 26.73
N TYR A 87 6.35 -8.73 26.55
CA TYR A 87 7.18 -8.25 27.65
C TYR A 87 6.69 -6.95 28.28
N ASP A 88 6.13 -6.03 27.50
CA ASP A 88 5.75 -4.69 27.98
C ASP A 88 4.24 -4.63 28.32
N LEU A 89 3.38 -5.32 27.56
CA LEU A 89 1.92 -5.33 27.79
C LEU A 89 1.41 -6.53 28.58
N GLY A 90 2.32 -7.40 29.05
CA GLY A 90 1.99 -8.45 30.01
C GLY A 90 1.09 -9.56 29.47
N TYR A 91 1.06 -9.77 28.15
CA TYR A 91 0.43 -10.97 27.59
C TYR A 91 1.08 -12.21 28.24
N PRO A 92 0.30 -13.15 28.82
CA PRO A 92 0.82 -14.15 29.75
C PRO A 92 2.09 -14.85 29.25
N PRO A 93 3.11 -15.11 30.10
CA PRO A 93 4.34 -15.80 29.70
C PRO A 93 4.14 -17.19 29.04
N LYS A 94 2.95 -17.79 29.20
CA LYS A 94 2.51 -19.00 28.50
C LYS A 94 2.14 -18.77 27.01
N LEU A 95 2.19 -17.53 26.51
CA LEU A 95 2.19 -17.16 25.09
C LEU A 95 3.62 -17.13 24.50
N SER A 96 4.59 -17.82 25.10
CA SER A 96 5.88 -18.11 24.46
C SER A 96 5.70 -18.74 23.06
N VAL A 97 4.57 -19.40 22.80
CA VAL A 97 4.17 -19.87 21.46
C VAL A 97 4.06 -18.73 20.44
N VAL A 98 3.61 -17.54 20.86
CA VAL A 98 3.53 -16.34 20.00
C VAL A 98 4.91 -15.85 19.60
N LEU A 99 5.94 -16.01 20.45
CA LEU A 99 7.32 -15.70 20.08
C LEU A 99 7.85 -16.63 18.98
N ALA A 100 7.23 -17.79 18.77
CA ALA A 100 7.56 -18.72 17.69
C ALA A 100 6.72 -18.48 16.42
N TRP A 101 5.82 -17.49 16.41
CA TRP A 101 5.05 -17.17 15.21
C TRP A 101 5.94 -16.56 14.13
N THR A 102 5.62 -16.95 12.91
CA THR A 102 6.26 -16.44 11.70
C THR A 102 5.38 -15.39 11.05
N PHE A 103 6.01 -14.47 10.33
CA PHE A 103 5.33 -13.45 9.55
C PHE A 103 5.50 -13.73 8.06
N ASP A 104 4.37 -13.76 7.35
CA ASP A 104 4.35 -13.77 5.89
C ASP A 104 3.93 -12.39 5.37
N TRP A 105 4.92 -11.61 4.94
CA TRP A 105 4.74 -10.26 4.40
C TRP A 105 3.92 -10.21 3.10
N LYS A 106 3.70 -11.34 2.42
CA LYS A 106 2.89 -11.39 1.19
C LYS A 106 1.41 -11.60 1.43
N TYR A 107 1.03 -12.01 2.64
CA TYR A 107 -0.33 -12.44 2.94
C TYR A 107 -1.31 -11.26 2.97
N MET A 108 -0.91 -10.16 3.59
CA MET A 108 -1.75 -8.97 3.71
C MET A 108 -1.54 -8.01 2.54
N VAL A 109 -2.60 -7.29 2.18
CA VAL A 109 -2.58 -6.27 1.13
C VAL A 109 -3.16 -4.96 1.64
N ARG A 110 -2.71 -3.84 1.08
CA ARG A 110 -3.23 -2.50 1.42
C ARG A 110 -4.71 -2.37 1.03
N GLY A 111 -5.44 -1.52 1.75
CA GLY A 111 -6.86 -1.24 1.56
C GLY A 111 -7.76 -2.38 2.04
N LEU A 112 -7.33 -3.11 3.07
CA LEU A 112 -8.18 -3.97 3.89
C LEU A 112 -8.78 -3.15 5.04
N VAL A 113 -9.84 -3.67 5.65
CA VAL A 113 -10.46 -3.07 6.84
C VAL A 113 -10.59 -4.13 7.93
N LEU A 114 -10.13 -3.83 9.13
CA LEU A 114 -10.28 -4.71 10.29
C LEU A 114 -11.55 -4.36 11.05
N ASP A 115 -12.43 -5.34 11.26
CA ASP A 115 -13.54 -5.28 12.20
C ASP A 115 -13.03 -5.72 13.58
N LYS A 116 -12.77 -4.73 14.44
CA LYS A 116 -12.17 -4.96 15.75
C LYS A 116 -13.14 -5.60 16.71
N LYS A 117 -14.45 -5.46 16.48
CA LYS A 117 -15.49 -6.04 17.34
C LYS A 117 -15.61 -7.54 17.10
N ARG A 118 -15.56 -7.96 15.83
CA ARG A 118 -15.81 -9.35 15.41
C ARG A 118 -14.54 -10.14 15.10
N GLY A 119 -13.37 -9.50 15.10
CA GLY A 119 -12.10 -10.18 14.78
C GLY A 119 -11.95 -10.50 13.29
N ASN A 120 -12.59 -9.70 12.42
CA ASN A 120 -12.64 -9.99 10.99
C ASN A 120 -11.76 -9.05 10.17
N ILE A 121 -11.28 -9.54 9.03
CA ILE A 121 -10.55 -8.78 8.00
C ILE A 121 -11.41 -8.72 6.76
N LEU A 122 -11.68 -7.52 6.27
CA LEU A 122 -12.63 -7.25 5.20
C LEU A 122 -11.93 -6.69 3.97
N LYS A 123 -12.28 -7.20 2.79
CA LYS A 123 -12.02 -6.54 1.51
C LYS A 123 -13.34 -6.07 0.93
N MET A 124 -13.44 -4.76 0.75
CA MET A 124 -14.64 -4.11 0.23
C MET A 124 -14.41 -3.51 -1.17
N ASP A 125 -15.51 -3.29 -1.89
CA ASP A 125 -15.50 -2.43 -3.07
C ASP A 125 -15.69 -0.95 -2.71
N ARG A 126 -15.65 -0.08 -3.73
CA ARG A 126 -15.81 1.38 -3.59
C ARG A 126 -17.15 1.81 -2.99
N HIS A 127 -18.16 0.94 -2.95
CA HIS A 127 -19.48 1.20 -2.42
C HIS A 127 -19.66 0.60 -1.01
N LYS A 128 -18.57 0.14 -0.39
CA LYS A 128 -18.54 -0.48 0.94
C LYS A 128 -19.27 -1.83 1.00
N TYR A 129 -19.40 -2.53 -0.13
CA TYR A 129 -19.86 -3.93 -0.11
C TYR A 129 -18.70 -4.86 0.23
N VAL A 130 -18.87 -5.69 1.26
CA VAL A 130 -17.90 -6.72 1.66
C VAL A 130 -17.85 -7.85 0.61
N LYS A 131 -16.78 -7.89 -0.17
CA LYS A 131 -16.56 -8.94 -1.18
C LYS A 131 -15.95 -10.19 -0.55
N VAL A 132 -14.95 -9.99 0.30
CA VAL A 132 -14.21 -11.05 0.98
C VAL A 132 -14.12 -10.71 2.44
N ALA A 133 -14.27 -11.70 3.32
CA ALA A 133 -14.11 -11.53 4.74
C ALA A 133 -13.44 -12.76 5.34
N TYR A 134 -12.49 -12.53 6.23
CA TYR A 134 -11.82 -13.57 7.01
C TYR A 134 -12.06 -13.33 8.49
N HIS A 135 -12.15 -14.40 9.26
CA HIS A 135 -12.06 -14.39 10.72
C HIS A 135 -10.73 -15.05 11.09
N GLY A 136 -9.79 -14.28 11.61
CA GLY A 136 -8.38 -14.73 11.64
C GLY A 136 -7.90 -15.06 10.22
N PHE A 137 -7.42 -16.28 9.98
CA PHE A 137 -7.06 -16.78 8.64
C PHE A 137 -8.11 -17.67 7.98
N ARG A 138 -9.29 -17.83 8.61
CA ARG A 138 -10.39 -18.60 8.04
C ARG A 138 -11.32 -17.69 7.23
N GLU A 139 -11.49 -18.00 5.95
CA GLU A 139 -12.47 -17.28 5.11
C GLU A 139 -13.90 -17.55 5.63
N LEU A 140 -14.71 -16.49 5.71
CA LEU A 140 -16.12 -16.60 6.05
C LEU A 140 -16.94 -17.12 4.87
N SER A 141 -17.89 -18.00 5.15
CA SER A 141 -18.86 -18.46 4.15
C SER A 141 -19.70 -17.29 3.62
N LYS A 142 -20.32 -17.48 2.46
CA LYS A 142 -21.21 -16.45 1.89
C LYS A 142 -22.37 -16.16 2.85
N GLU A 143 -22.90 -17.19 3.49
CA GLU A 143 -24.00 -17.14 4.42
C GLU A 143 -23.62 -16.34 5.67
N ASP A 144 -22.45 -16.62 6.27
CA ASP A 144 -21.94 -15.89 7.44
C ASP A 144 -21.66 -14.42 7.11
N LYS A 145 -21.09 -14.14 5.94
CA LYS A 145 -20.86 -12.76 5.48
C LYS A 145 -22.16 -11.99 5.31
N VAL A 146 -23.17 -12.60 4.69
CA VAL A 146 -24.48 -11.94 4.49
C VAL A 146 -25.19 -11.75 5.83
N ALA A 147 -25.13 -12.73 6.73
CA ALA A 147 -25.70 -12.59 8.07
C ALA A 147 -25.01 -11.47 8.88
N THR A 148 -23.70 -11.31 8.71
CA THR A 148 -22.91 -10.35 9.49
C THR A 148 -22.93 -8.94 8.89
N TYR A 149 -22.78 -8.81 7.58
CA TYR A 149 -22.53 -7.56 6.85
C TYR A 149 -23.55 -7.28 5.74
N GLY A 150 -24.50 -8.17 5.50
CA GLY A 150 -25.49 -8.05 4.41
C GLY A 150 -26.70 -7.19 4.74
N SER A 151 -26.85 -6.72 5.99
CA SER A 151 -27.95 -5.84 6.37
C SER A 151 -27.79 -4.48 5.68
N THR A 152 -28.63 -4.21 4.70
CA THR A 152 -28.67 -2.92 3.99
C THR A 152 -29.31 -1.79 4.80
N LEU A 153 -30.04 -2.13 5.87
CA LEU A 153 -30.72 -1.17 6.75
C LEU A 153 -29.75 -0.48 7.72
N ILE A 154 -28.66 -1.17 8.11
CA ILE A 154 -27.61 -0.62 8.96
C ILE A 154 -26.34 -0.62 8.12
N ARG A 155 -26.12 0.47 7.37
CA ARG A 155 -24.88 0.61 6.61
C ARG A 155 -23.79 1.03 7.57
N ASP A 156 -23.05 0.04 8.08
CA ASP A 156 -21.85 0.30 8.87
C ASP A 156 -20.97 1.28 8.11
N ALA A 157 -20.48 2.31 8.82
CA ALA A 157 -19.58 3.28 8.22
C ALA A 157 -18.25 2.63 7.83
N PHE A 158 -17.89 1.50 8.46
CA PHE A 158 -16.59 0.83 8.34
C PHE A 158 -15.41 1.75 8.67
N ASP A 159 -15.67 2.73 9.54
CA ASP A 159 -14.72 3.75 9.97
C ASP A 159 -14.40 3.56 11.46
N GLU A 160 -13.44 4.33 11.98
CA GLU A 160 -13.12 4.34 13.41
C GLU A 160 -14.33 4.78 14.27
N PRO A 161 -14.47 4.31 15.53
CA PRO A 161 -13.50 3.55 16.32
C PRO A 161 -13.68 2.04 16.28
N ASP A 162 -14.68 1.50 15.58
CA ASP A 162 -14.96 0.06 15.56
C ASP A 162 -14.17 -0.68 14.47
N TYR A 163 -13.78 0.05 13.42
CA TYR A 163 -12.97 -0.47 12.33
C TYR A 163 -11.58 0.17 12.29
N ALA A 164 -10.63 -0.46 11.62
CA ALA A 164 -9.32 0.12 11.32
C ALA A 164 -8.97 -0.07 9.85
N LEU A 165 -8.50 0.98 9.19
CA LEU A 165 -8.17 0.97 7.77
C LEU A 165 -6.69 0.62 7.57
N ILE A 166 -6.41 -0.39 6.76
CA ILE A 166 -5.05 -0.83 6.44
C ILE A 166 -4.53 -0.02 5.26
N ASP A 167 -4.26 1.26 5.53
CA ASP A 167 -3.90 2.25 4.53
C ASP A 167 -2.41 2.56 4.48
N THR A 168 -1.58 1.92 5.28
CA THR A 168 -0.11 2.05 5.21
C THR A 168 0.55 0.69 5.12
N LEU A 169 1.77 0.64 4.58
CA LEU A 169 2.55 -0.60 4.53
C LEU A 169 2.95 -1.07 5.94
N PHE A 170 3.15 -0.14 6.87
CA PHE A 170 3.37 -0.45 8.29
C PHE A 170 2.19 -1.20 8.94
N SER A 171 0.96 -0.96 8.46
CA SER A 171 -0.25 -1.58 9.01
C SER A 171 -0.43 -3.05 8.57
N LEU A 172 0.36 -3.56 7.61
CA LEU A 172 0.24 -4.94 7.13
C LEU A 172 0.63 -5.96 8.20
N ALA A 173 1.76 -5.72 8.88
CA ALA A 173 2.23 -6.56 9.98
C ALA A 173 1.26 -6.57 11.17
N GLU A 174 0.67 -5.41 11.49
CA GLU A 174 -0.39 -5.27 12.50
C GLU A 174 -1.63 -6.11 12.15
N ALA A 175 -2.12 -6.00 10.91
CA ALA A 175 -3.27 -6.78 10.46
C ALA A 175 -3.01 -8.29 10.51
N TYR A 176 -1.82 -8.71 10.11
CA TYR A 176 -1.40 -10.11 10.17
C TYR A 176 -1.33 -10.63 11.60
N LEU A 177 -0.70 -9.88 12.51
CA LEU A 177 -0.61 -10.25 13.92
C LEU A 177 -1.99 -10.30 14.57
N PHE A 178 -2.89 -9.36 14.22
CA PHE A 178 -4.27 -9.39 14.69
C PHE A 178 -5.01 -10.66 14.24
N ALA A 179 -4.86 -11.09 12.98
CA ALA A 179 -5.42 -12.36 12.51
C ALA A 179 -4.91 -13.57 13.30
N GLN A 180 -3.59 -13.65 13.54
CA GLN A 180 -3.01 -14.72 14.34
C GLN A 180 -3.55 -14.74 15.76
N LEU A 181 -3.71 -13.57 16.38
CA LEU A 181 -4.27 -13.45 17.71
C LEU A 181 -5.74 -13.89 17.77
N VAL A 182 -6.54 -13.56 16.75
CA VAL A 182 -7.93 -14.01 16.62
C VAL A 182 -7.96 -15.55 16.56
N ASP A 183 -7.21 -16.16 15.64
CA ASP A 183 -7.15 -17.62 15.52
C ASP A 183 -6.64 -18.28 16.81
N PHE A 184 -5.64 -17.69 17.46
CA PHE A 184 -5.12 -18.22 18.71
C PHE A 184 -6.16 -18.17 19.82
N LYS A 185 -6.88 -17.06 19.96
CA LYS A 185 -7.94 -16.91 20.96
C LYS A 185 -9.02 -17.98 20.78
N ASP A 186 -9.48 -18.18 19.56
CA ASP A 186 -10.58 -19.09 19.24
C ASP A 186 -10.19 -20.56 19.44
N ASN A 187 -8.95 -20.92 19.08
CA ASN A 187 -8.44 -22.28 19.23
C ASN A 187 -7.97 -22.61 20.66
N ASN A 188 -7.82 -21.60 21.53
CA ASN A 188 -7.26 -21.78 22.87
C ASN A 188 -8.12 -21.09 23.95
N PRO A 189 -9.35 -21.56 24.18
CA PRO A 189 -10.24 -20.96 25.17
C PRO A 189 -9.58 -20.94 26.56
N GLY A 190 -9.61 -19.79 27.22
CA GLY A 190 -9.03 -19.58 28.57
C GLY A 190 -7.54 -19.25 28.61
N LYS A 191 -6.82 -19.24 27.47
CA LYS A 191 -5.42 -18.75 27.43
C LYS A 191 -5.30 -17.24 27.37
N ILE A 192 -6.27 -16.59 26.72
CA ILE A 192 -6.47 -15.14 26.77
C ILE A 192 -7.62 -14.90 27.77
N PRO A 193 -7.53 -13.89 28.65
CA PRO A 193 -8.62 -13.55 29.57
C PRO A 193 -9.96 -13.47 28.83
N GLY A 194 -10.99 -14.17 29.32
CA GLY A 194 -12.26 -14.33 28.61
C GLY A 194 -13.02 -13.01 28.37
N ASP A 195 -12.74 -11.99 29.18
CA ASP A 195 -13.25 -10.62 29.06
C ASP A 195 -12.48 -9.78 28.02
N ALA A 196 -11.30 -10.22 27.58
CA ALA A 196 -10.54 -9.54 26.54
C ALA A 196 -11.15 -9.81 25.16
N GLY A 197 -12.10 -8.97 24.75
CA GLY A 197 -12.65 -8.96 23.40
C GLY A 197 -11.58 -8.68 22.33
N TYR A 198 -11.86 -9.04 21.07
CA TYR A 198 -10.92 -8.78 19.95
C TYR A 198 -10.54 -7.30 19.84
N SER A 199 -11.44 -6.38 20.23
CA SER A 199 -11.17 -4.95 20.18
C SER A 199 -10.07 -4.53 21.16
N ARG A 200 -10.00 -5.18 22.32
CA ARG A 200 -8.90 -4.97 23.28
C ARG A 200 -7.60 -5.51 22.72
N MET A 201 -7.63 -6.72 22.13
CA MET A 201 -6.45 -7.30 21.50
C MET A 201 -5.89 -6.43 20.38
N TYR A 202 -6.76 -5.84 19.55
CA TYR A 202 -6.32 -4.88 18.54
C TYR A 202 -5.67 -3.63 19.16
N LYS A 203 -6.26 -3.08 20.24
CA LYS A 203 -5.66 -1.94 20.96
C LYS A 203 -4.27 -2.28 21.50
N ASP A 204 -4.10 -3.48 22.04
CA ASP A 204 -2.82 -3.93 22.58
C ASP A 204 -1.78 -4.11 21.45
N VAL A 205 -2.17 -4.67 20.29
CA VAL A 205 -1.31 -4.71 19.11
C VAL A 205 -0.92 -3.30 18.66
N ARG A 206 -1.88 -2.39 18.52
CA ARG A 206 -1.62 -1.01 18.08
C ARG A 206 -0.67 -0.30 19.04
N ALA A 207 -0.85 -0.49 20.35
CA ALA A 207 0.03 0.04 21.38
C ALA A 207 1.45 -0.55 21.28
N ALA A 208 1.58 -1.85 21.05
CA ALA A 208 2.88 -2.52 20.86
C ALA A 208 3.62 -2.02 19.60
N VAL A 209 2.90 -1.82 18.49
CA VAL A 209 3.44 -1.21 17.26
C VAL A 209 3.94 0.20 17.56
N ASP A 210 3.12 1.03 18.21
CA ASP A 210 3.49 2.39 18.59
C ASP A 210 4.74 2.43 19.47
N LEU A 211 4.85 1.53 20.45
CA LEU A 211 6.04 1.42 21.29
C LEU A 211 7.29 1.06 20.48
N CYS A 212 7.18 0.11 19.56
CA CYS A 212 8.28 -0.32 18.70
C CYS A 212 8.79 0.80 17.78
N HIS A 213 7.88 1.68 17.32
CA HIS A 213 8.25 2.85 16.53
C HIS A 213 8.81 4.02 17.36
N ARG A 214 8.33 4.20 18.61
CA ARG A 214 8.70 5.33 19.48
C ARG A 214 10.01 5.14 20.23
N ASP A 215 10.30 3.92 20.69
CA ASP A 215 11.50 3.65 21.48
C ASP A 215 12.80 3.58 20.66
N GLY A 216 12.69 3.70 19.34
CA GLY A 216 13.81 3.73 18.41
C GLY A 216 14.38 2.36 18.08
N THR A 217 13.83 1.25 18.60
CA THR A 217 14.32 -0.12 18.34
C THR A 217 14.42 -0.39 16.84
N LEU A 218 13.36 -0.08 16.08
CA LEU A 218 13.34 -0.21 14.62
C LEU A 218 14.42 0.64 13.95
N LYS A 219 14.46 1.93 14.30
CA LYS A 219 15.37 2.90 13.69
C LYS A 219 16.84 2.55 13.92
N GLN A 220 17.18 2.14 15.14
CA GLN A 220 18.54 1.73 15.50
C GLN A 220 18.98 0.47 14.73
N MET A 221 18.07 -0.51 14.58
CA MET A 221 18.36 -1.74 13.84
C MET A 221 18.54 -1.46 12.35
N VAL A 222 17.70 -0.61 11.76
CA VAL A 222 17.86 -0.17 10.36
C VAL A 222 19.15 0.60 10.16
N ALA A 223 19.50 1.51 11.08
CA ALA A 223 20.71 2.32 10.96
C ALA A 223 22.01 1.49 11.02
N LYS A 224 22.01 0.34 11.69
CA LYS A 224 23.18 -0.57 11.75
C LYS A 224 23.50 -1.22 10.41
N ASP A 225 22.48 -1.54 9.61
CA ASP A 225 22.65 -2.12 8.27
C ASP A 225 21.55 -1.64 7.31
N PRO A 226 21.63 -0.39 6.81
CA PRO A 226 20.56 0.17 5.98
C PRO A 226 20.34 -0.62 4.69
N LYS A 227 21.40 -1.25 4.13
CA LYS A 227 21.32 -2.02 2.87
C LYS A 227 20.42 -3.25 3.00
N ARG A 228 20.33 -3.82 4.20
CA ARG A 228 19.44 -4.95 4.49
C ARG A 228 17.97 -4.56 4.47
N TYR A 229 17.63 -3.32 4.83
CA TYR A 229 16.25 -2.90 5.04
C TYR A 229 15.72 -1.93 3.98
N VAL A 230 16.59 -1.15 3.34
CA VAL A 230 16.22 -0.13 2.35
C VAL A 230 16.65 -0.59 0.96
N MET A 231 15.75 -0.45 -0.01
CA MET A 231 16.07 -0.63 -1.42
C MET A 231 16.96 0.50 -1.90
N LEU A 232 18.16 0.14 -2.33
CA LEU A 232 19.05 1.05 -3.05
C LEU A 232 18.46 1.27 -4.45
N MET A 233 17.85 2.43 -4.65
CA MET A 233 17.47 2.92 -5.98
C MET A 233 18.75 3.38 -6.72
N ILE A 234 19.61 2.44 -7.12
CA ILE A 234 20.72 2.79 -8.03
C ILE A 234 20.11 2.97 -9.41
N SER A 235 19.87 4.23 -9.75
CA SER A 235 19.62 4.64 -11.11
C SER A 235 20.93 4.44 -11.89
N ASN A 236 21.01 3.43 -12.76
CA ASN A 236 22.07 3.30 -13.78
C ASN A 236 21.93 4.42 -14.84
N TYR A 237 21.97 5.67 -14.41
CA TYR A 237 21.85 6.86 -15.26
C TYR A 237 23.01 7.84 -15.07
N CYS A 238 24.13 7.38 -14.50
CA CYS A 238 25.41 8.08 -14.61
C CYS A 238 26.22 7.44 -15.74
N GLY A 239 25.83 7.72 -16.98
CA GLY A 239 26.46 7.13 -18.18
C GLY A 239 26.13 7.85 -19.49
N GLN A 240 25.60 9.07 -19.44
CA GLN A 240 25.63 9.96 -20.59
C GLN A 240 26.37 11.23 -20.17
N GLU A 241 27.57 11.34 -20.74
CA GLU A 241 28.50 12.46 -20.64
C GLU A 241 27.80 13.77 -21.04
N ILE A 242 28.15 14.84 -20.34
CA ILE A 242 27.94 16.23 -20.76
C ILE A 242 29.18 16.68 -21.51
#